data_AF-A0A2K3JPF5-F1
#
_entry.id   AF-A0A2K3JPF5-F1
#
_cell.length_a   1.000
_cell.length_b   1.000
_cell.length_c   1.000
_cell.angle_alpha   90.00
_cell.angle_beta   90.00
_cell.angle_gamma   90.00
#
_symmetry.space_group_name_H-M   'P 1'
#
loop_
_entity.id
_entity.type
_entity.pdbx_description
1 polymer ?
#
loop_
_entity_poly.entity_id
_entity_poly.type
_entity_poly.pdbx_seq_one_letter_code
_entity_poly.pdbx_strand_id
1 'polypeptide(L)' 'MAEMKIVVEALLDLSMEIKKNNKDVIAGIGYMVPSVVNPFYEALGLYYLGSSQAITMEADC' A
#
# COMPACT_ATOMS: atom_id res chain seq x y z
N MET A 1 -16.41 -3.62 -8.31
CA MET A 1 -15.94 -2.71 -7.23
C MET A 1 -15.99 -3.36 -5.84
N ALA A 2 -16.97 -4.22 -5.54
CA ALA A 2 -17.05 -4.93 -4.26
C ALA A 2 -15.81 -5.80 -3.96
N GLU A 3 -15.30 -6.53 -4.95
CA GLU A 3 -14.09 -7.36 -4.80
C GLU A 3 -12.86 -6.52 -4.42
N MET A 4 -12.63 -5.40 -5.09
CA MET A 4 -11.50 -4.50 -4.77
C MET A 4 -11.62 -3.93 -3.35
N LYS A 5 -12.83 -3.64 -2.88
CA LYS A 5 -13.05 -3.17 -1.51
C LYS A 5 -12.61 -4.23 -0.49
N ILE A 6 -12.95 -5.50 -0.70
CA ILE A 6 -12.54 -6.62 0.15
C ILE A 6 -11.02 -6.75 0.17
N VAL A 7 -10.36 -6.61 -0.99
CA VAL A 7 -8.89 -6.64 -1.08
C VAL A 7 -8.27 -5.47 -0.31
N VAL A 8 -8.80 -4.25 -0.43
CA VAL A 8 -8.30 -3.09 0.31
C VAL A 8 -8.45 -3.27 1.82
N GLU A 9 -9.60 -3.78 2.29
CA GLU A 9 -9.82 -4.10 3.70
C GLU A 9 -8.77 -5.13 4.18
N ALA A 10 -8.59 -6.23 3.45
CA ALA A 10 -7.61 -7.25 3.80
C ALA A 10 -6.16 -6.72 3.82
N LEU A 11 -5.79 -5.81 2.90
CA LEU A 11 -4.46 -5.20 2.86
C LEU A 11 -4.21 -4.27 4.05
N LEU A 12 -5.23 -3.51 4.48
CA LEU A 12 -5.12 -2.62 5.64
C LEU A 12 -5.14 -3.38 6.96
N ASP A 13 -5.78 -4.54 7.02
CA ASP A 13 -5.78 -5.43 8.19
C ASP A 13 -4.44 -6.15 8.42
N LEU A 14 -3.51 -6.12 7.45
CA LEU A 14 -2.16 -6.66 7.62
C LEU A 14 -1.40 -5.95 8.75
N SER A 15 -0.41 -6.65 9.33
CA SER A 15 0.45 -6.06 10.34
C SER A 15 1.22 -4.85 9.78
N MET A 16 1.50 -3.88 10.64
CA MET A 16 2.25 -2.67 10.26
C MET A 16 3.62 -3.01 9.67
N GLU A 17 4.28 -4.06 10.15
CA GLU A 17 5.58 -4.52 9.64
C GLU A 17 5.49 -4.95 8.17
N ILE A 18 4.43 -5.67 7.79
CA ILE A 18 4.20 -6.07 6.40
C ILE A 18 3.88 -4.85 5.55
N LYS A 19 3.00 -3.96 6.02
CA LYS A 19 2.62 -2.74 5.29
C LYS A 19 3.82 -1.83 5.02
N LYS A 20 4.78 -1.73 5.96
CA LYS A 20 6.04 -0.98 5.79
C LYS A 20 6.95 -1.50 4.66
N ASN A 21 6.73 -2.73 4.18
CA ASN A 21 7.43 -3.22 3.00
C ASN A 21 6.93 -2.55 1.70
N ASN A 22 5.74 -1.94 1.70
CA ASN A 22 5.29 -1.09 0.60
C ASN A 22 6.01 0.27 0.67
N LYS A 23 7.24 0.30 0.16
CA LYS A 23 8.10 1.49 0.20
C LYS A 23 7.72 2.50 -0.87
N ASP A 24 8.01 3.75 -0.57
CA ASP A 24 7.90 4.84 -1.53
C ASP A 24 8.81 4.61 -2.73
N VAL A 25 8.23 4.40 -3.92
CA VAL A 25 8.94 4.59 -5.20
C VAL A 25 9.08 6.09 -5.49
N ILE A 26 8.06 6.87 -5.10
CA ILE A 26 8.05 8.33 -5.06
C ILE A 26 7.58 8.72 -3.66
N ALA A 27 8.14 9.79 -3.10
CA ALA A 27 7.81 10.26 -1.76
C ALA A 27 6.29 10.41 -1.55
N GLY A 28 5.76 9.72 -0.55
CA GLY A 28 4.35 9.77 -0.15
C GLY A 28 3.41 8.82 -0.91
N ILE A 29 3.93 7.92 -1.77
CA ILE A 29 3.10 6.97 -2.53
C ILE A 29 2.95 5.62 -1.86
N GLY A 30 3.95 5.13 -1.14
CA GLY A 30 3.94 3.83 -0.48
C GLY A 30 3.01 3.76 0.71
N TYR A 31 3.43 3.09 1.78
CA TYR A 31 2.66 3.01 3.01
C TYR A 31 2.68 4.33 3.80
N MET A 32 1.51 4.94 3.94
CA MET A 32 1.28 6.10 4.80
C MET A 32 0.70 5.63 6.13
N VAL A 33 1.51 5.74 7.18
CA VAL A 33 1.07 5.53 8.57
C VAL A 33 0.28 6.73 9.08
N PRO A 34 -0.74 6.52 9.93
CA PRO A 34 -1.38 7.61 10.64
C PRO A 34 -0.37 8.50 11.38
N SER A 35 -0.57 9.81 11.30
CA SER A 35 0.34 10.81 11.87
C SER A 35 -0.40 11.80 12.75
N VAL A 36 0.34 12.64 13.48
CA VAL A 36 -0.27 13.72 14.29
C VAL A 36 -1.12 14.67 13.43
N VAL A 37 -0.73 14.89 12.18
CA VAL A 37 -1.46 15.75 11.23
C VAL A 37 -2.72 15.04 10.72
N ASN A 38 -2.62 13.74 10.43
CA ASN A 38 -3.72 12.92 9.92
C ASN A 38 -3.88 11.64 10.77
N PRO A 39 -4.50 11.73 11.96
CA PRO A 39 -4.54 10.61 12.91
C PRO A 39 -5.45 9.46 12.49
N PHE A 40 -6.36 9.70 11.55
CA PHE A 40 -7.33 8.72 11.05
C PHE A 40 -7.06 8.28 9.60
N TYR A 41 -5.96 8.74 9.01
CA TYR A 41 -5.63 8.43 7.62
C TYR A 41 -4.53 7.38 7.57
N GLU A 42 -4.85 6.25 6.95
CA GLU A 42 -3.92 5.20 6.60
C GLU A 42 -4.09 4.88 5.11
N ALA A 43 -2.99 4.67 4.40
CA ALA A 43 -3.04 4.35 2.98
C ALA A 43 -1.88 3.46 2.52
N LEU A 44 -2.13 2.71 1.46
CA LEU A 44 -1.15 1.99 0.66
C LEU A 44 -1.33 2.45 -0.79
N GLY A 45 -0.28 2.97 -1.41
CA GLY A 45 -0.30 3.30 -2.83
C GLY A 45 0.77 2.56 -3.62
N LEU A 46 0.55 2.52 -4.94
CA LEU A 46 1.45 1.94 -5.92
C LEU A 46 1.65 2.97 -7.03
N TYR A 47 2.88 3.08 -7.52
CA TYR A 47 3.19 3.94 -8.66
C TYR A 47 3.06 3.15 -9.96
N TYR A 48 2.49 3.78 -10.99
CA TYR A 48 2.35 3.24 -12.35
C TYR A 48 1.57 1.91 -12.46
N LEU A 49 0.27 1.97 -12.14
CA LEU A 49 -0.68 0.85 -12.26
C LEU A 49 -0.87 0.29 -13.69
N GLY A 50 -0.28 0.93 -14.71
CA GLY A 50 -0.26 0.41 -16.08
C GLY A 50 0.77 -0.70 -16.32
N SER A 51 1.71 -0.90 -15.39
CA SER A 51 2.69 -1.99 -15.45
C SER A 51 2.25 -3.17 -14.61
N SER A 52 2.18 -4.36 -15.22
CA SER A 52 1.99 -5.61 -14.48
C SER A 52 3.08 -5.81 -13.43
N GLN A 53 4.34 -5.46 -13.74
CA GLN A 53 5.47 -5.59 -12.83
C GLN A 53 5.29 -4.75 -11.54
N ALA A 54 4.66 -3.57 -11.65
CA ALA A 54 4.38 -2.72 -10.49
C ALA A 54 3.26 -3.28 -9.60
N ILE A 55 2.36 -4.10 -10.16
CA ILE A 55 1.27 -4.74 -9.43
C ILE A 55 1.73 -6.07 -8.82
N THR A 56 2.58 -6.81 -9.53
CA THR A 56 2.94 -8.17 -9.13
C THR A 56 4.14 -8.24 -8.21
N MET A 57 4.94 -7.16 -8.05
CA MET A 57 6.23 -7.09 -7.34
C MET A 57 6.60 -8.41 -6.68
N GLU A 58 7.12 -9.33 -7.49
CA GLU A 58 7.76 -10.52 -6.98
C GLU A 58 8.96 -10.00 -6.21
N ALA A 59 9.05 -10.35 -4.93
CA ALA A 59 10.27 -10.11 -4.19
C ALA A 59 11.39 -10.83 -4.95
N ASP A 60 12.23 -10.08 -5.66
CA ASP A 60 13.43 -10.60 -6.29
C ASP A 60 14.17 -11.47 -5.25
N CYS A 61 14.30 -12.75 -5.57
CA CYS A 61 15.16 -13.70 -4.87
C CYS A 61 16.62 -13.51 -5.29
#